data_AF-A0A9D8FY48-F1
#
_entry.id   AF-A0A9D8FY48-F1
#
_cell.length_a   1.000
_cell.length_b   1.000
_cell.length_c   1.000
_cell.angle_alpha   90.00
_cell.angle_beta   90.00
_cell.angle_gamma   90.00
#
_symmetry.space_group_name_H-M   'P 1'
#
loop_
_entity.id
_entity.type
_entity.pdbx_description
1 polymer ?
#
loop_
_entity_poly.entity_id
_entity_poly.type
_entity_poly.pdbx_seq_one_letter_code
_entity_poly.pdbx_strand_id
1 'polypeptide(L)'
;MAQAGLRTVLIDADMRRPTQHRLFRLTNDLGLTNGLVQLDPSLDGYARATGIENLRVITTGQLPPNPAELLGSKRMQKLVAALKEQTDIIIFDTPPCLPLADAHILARQVDGVVLVIDAGSTRREAAGKAKEALERAGGRVLGVVLNRVNPRGNGYYYYHYYYYSQDGERKKKSSTHKRSPLARLLGRSKSNNPPPLSPPEDGSTTAA
;
A
#
# COMPACT_ATOMS: atom_id res chain seq x y z
N MET A 1 0.66 15.95 7.46
CA MET A 1 -0.69 16.54 7.70
C MET A 1 -0.67 17.40 8.95
N ALA A 2 -0.55 16.83 10.15
CA ALA A 2 -0.42 17.60 11.40
C ALA A 2 0.72 18.65 11.37
N GLN A 3 1.92 18.25 10.94
CA GLN A 3 3.07 19.17 10.76
C GLN A 3 2.83 20.27 9.71
N ALA A 4 1.83 20.12 8.83
CA ALA A 4 1.43 21.13 7.86
C ALA A 4 0.34 22.07 8.44
N GLY A 5 0.06 22.01 9.74
CA GLY A 5 -0.91 22.86 10.44
C GLY A 5 -2.35 22.32 10.45
N LEU A 6 -2.63 21.18 9.82
CA LEU A 6 -3.98 20.62 9.76
C LEU A 6 -4.33 19.88 11.06
N ARG A 7 -5.48 20.21 11.66
CA ARG A 7 -6.04 19.48 12.81
C ARG A 7 -6.42 18.08 12.36
N THR A 8 -5.58 17.12 12.73
CA THR A 8 -5.66 15.73 12.28
C THR A 8 -6.06 14.83 13.43
N VAL A 9 -7.05 13.96 13.22
CA VAL A 9 -7.36 12.87 14.13
C VAL A 9 -7.10 11.52 13.45
N LEU A 10 -6.35 10.66 14.12
CA LEU A 10 -6.15 9.27 13.73
C LEU A 10 -7.03 8.37 14.59
N ILE A 11 -7.84 7.54 13.95
CA ILE A 11 -8.80 6.66 14.60
C ILE A 11 -8.35 5.22 14.38
N ASP A 12 -8.07 4.49 15.46
CA ASP A 12 -7.82 3.06 15.42
C ASP A 12 -9.16 2.32 15.24
N ALA A 13 -9.51 2.04 13.98
CA ALA A 13 -10.70 1.29 13.62
C ALA A 13 -10.42 -0.21 13.45
N ASP A 14 -9.18 -0.67 13.72
CA ASP A 14 -8.87 -2.09 13.89
C ASP A 14 -9.22 -2.54 15.31
N MET A 15 -10.52 -2.74 15.52
CA MET A 15 -11.07 -3.31 16.76
C MET A 15 -10.81 -4.82 16.91
N ARG A 16 -10.01 -5.43 16.04
CA ARG A 16 -9.63 -6.86 16.13
C ARG A 16 -8.22 -7.00 16.68
N ARG A 17 -7.30 -6.12 16.26
CA ARG A 17 -5.90 -6.12 16.68
C ARG A 17 -5.39 -4.67 16.82
N PRO A 18 -5.92 -3.86 17.76
CA PRO A 18 -5.55 -2.45 17.89
C PRO A 18 -4.06 -2.28 18.12
N THR A 19 -3.48 -1.27 17.48
CA THR A 19 -2.03 -1.02 17.53
C THR A 19 -1.67 0.42 17.83
N GLN A 20 -2.56 1.38 17.56
CA GLN A 20 -2.21 2.81 17.60
C GLN A 20 -1.87 3.26 19.02
N HIS A 21 -2.61 2.80 20.03
CA HIS A 21 -2.31 3.11 21.43
C HIS A 21 -0.88 2.69 21.83
N ARG A 22 -0.36 1.57 21.32
CA ARG A 22 1.02 1.12 21.59
C ARG A 22 2.04 1.99 20.85
N LEU A 23 1.77 2.32 19.58
CA LEU A 23 2.66 3.15 18.76
C LEU A 23 2.82 4.55 19.36
N PHE A 24 1.74 5.13 19.87
CA PHE A 24 1.72 6.46 20.48
C PHE A 24 1.93 6.46 22.00
N ARG A 25 2.12 5.29 22.64
CA ARG A 25 2.29 5.13 24.10
C ARG A 25 1.13 5.72 24.92
N LEU A 26 -0.09 5.45 24.48
CA LEU A 26 -1.35 5.92 25.07
C LEU A 26 -2.05 4.78 25.82
N THR A 27 -2.91 5.15 26.77
CA THR A 27 -3.87 4.22 27.36
C THR A 27 -4.94 3.85 26.33
N ASN A 28 -5.56 2.67 26.49
CA ASN A 28 -6.65 2.19 25.62
C ASN A 28 -7.92 1.85 26.43
N ASP A 29 -8.10 2.57 27.54
CA ASP A 29 -9.22 2.45 28.46
C ASP A 29 -10.49 3.14 27.93
N LEU A 30 -10.32 4.30 27.28
CA LEU A 30 -11.36 5.01 26.54
C LEU A 30 -10.92 5.19 25.08
N GLY A 31 -11.88 5.10 24.15
CA GLY A 31 -11.63 5.30 22.74
C GLY A 31 -12.89 5.28 21.89
N LEU A 32 -12.78 4.73 20.69
CA LEU A 32 -13.82 4.69 19.68
C LEU A 32 -15.11 4.04 20.20
N THR A 33 -15.02 2.93 20.94
CA THR A 33 -16.21 2.29 21.51
C THR A 33 -16.94 3.17 22.51
N ASN A 34 -16.21 3.94 23.33
CA ASN A 34 -16.81 4.91 24.25
C ASN A 34 -17.51 6.04 23.49
N GLY A 35 -16.86 6.62 22.48
CA GLY A 35 -17.47 7.66 21.65
C GLY A 35 -18.75 7.18 20.96
N LEU A 36 -18.80 5.92 20.54
CA LEU A 36 -19.98 5.32 19.91
C LEU A 36 -21.10 5.00 20.90
N VAL A 37 -20.78 4.66 22.16
CA VAL A 37 -21.80 4.39 23.20
C VAL A 37 -22.36 5.68 23.78
N GLN A 38 -21.48 6.63 24.14
CA GLN A 38 -21.86 7.88 24.78
C GLN A 38 -22.46 8.88 23.80
N LEU A 39 -22.21 8.71 22.49
CA LEU A 39 -22.53 9.70 21.45
C LEU A 39 -21.97 11.10 21.81
N ASP A 40 -20.88 11.14 22.58
CA ASP A 40 -20.25 12.40 22.97
C ASP A 40 -19.57 13.00 21.74
N PRO A 41 -20.04 14.15 21.24
CA PRO A 41 -19.41 14.80 20.09
C PRO A 41 -18.08 15.44 20.46
N SER A 42 -17.79 15.66 21.75
CA SER A 42 -16.52 16.23 22.19
C SER A 42 -15.39 15.21 22.03
N LEU A 43 -14.33 15.62 21.34
CA LEU A 43 -13.09 14.86 21.28
C LEU A 43 -12.47 14.61 22.67
N ASP A 44 -12.78 15.44 23.67
CA ASP A 44 -12.02 15.48 24.92
C ASP A 44 -12.22 14.26 25.83
N GLY A 45 -13.34 13.55 25.71
CA GLY A 45 -13.58 12.34 26.51
C GLY A 45 -12.74 11.13 26.09
N TYR A 46 -12.47 10.98 24.79
CA TYR A 46 -11.93 9.73 24.22
C TYR A 46 -10.83 9.90 23.16
N ALA A 47 -10.52 11.12 22.72
CA ALA A 47 -9.36 11.39 21.88
C ALA A 47 -8.18 11.86 22.73
N ARG A 48 -7.05 11.17 22.61
CA ARG A 48 -5.83 11.40 23.38
C ARG A 48 -4.87 12.31 22.62
N ALA A 49 -4.22 13.21 23.37
CA ALA A 49 -3.10 13.99 22.85
C ALA A 49 -1.87 13.08 22.64
N THR A 50 -1.14 13.29 21.55
CA THR A 50 0.02 12.46 21.18
C THR A 50 1.36 13.09 21.55
N GLY A 51 1.36 14.33 22.06
CA GLY A 51 2.54 15.17 22.17
C GLY A 51 2.99 15.82 20.85
N ILE A 52 2.34 15.47 19.73
CA ILE A 52 2.54 16.12 18.43
C ILE A 52 1.42 17.15 18.24
N GLU A 53 1.81 18.39 17.96
CA GLU A 53 0.87 19.49 17.70
C GLU A 53 -0.06 19.13 16.53
N ASN A 54 -1.34 19.50 16.66
CA ASN A 54 -2.40 19.21 15.68
C ASN A 54 -2.68 17.72 15.43
N LEU A 55 -2.16 16.79 16.25
CA LEU A 55 -2.44 15.37 16.14
C LEU A 55 -3.08 14.80 17.42
N ARG A 56 -4.31 14.31 17.27
CA ARG A 56 -5.00 13.52 18.28
C ARG A 56 -5.19 12.09 17.79
N VAL A 57 -5.24 11.14 18.73
CA VAL A 57 -5.51 9.73 18.44
C VAL A 57 -6.75 9.29 19.22
N ILE A 58 -7.72 8.72 18.52
CA ILE A 58 -8.82 7.96 19.11
C ILE A 58 -8.41 6.48 19.01
N THR A 59 -8.07 5.88 20.15
CA THR A 59 -7.77 4.44 20.21
C THR A 59 -9.06 3.64 20.12
N THR A 60 -9.03 2.30 20.13
CA THR A 60 -10.29 1.53 20.08
C THR A 60 -11.14 1.68 21.34
N GLY A 61 -10.51 1.84 22.50
CA GLY A 61 -11.12 1.58 23.80
C GLY A 61 -11.30 0.07 24.02
N GLN A 62 -12.24 -0.30 24.89
CA GLN A 62 -12.61 -1.69 25.11
C GLN A 62 -13.09 -2.34 23.81
N LEU A 63 -12.62 -3.57 23.55
CA LEU A 63 -12.96 -4.29 22.32
C LEU A 63 -14.44 -4.70 22.34
N PRO A 64 -15.22 -4.35 21.31
CA PRO A 64 -16.62 -4.76 21.23
C PRO A 64 -16.72 -6.21 20.76
N PRO A 65 -17.83 -6.91 21.07
CA PRO A 65 -18.07 -8.25 20.56
C PRO A 65 -18.27 -8.28 19.03
N ASN A 66 -18.86 -7.21 18.47
CA ASN A 66 -19.21 -7.12 17.04
C ASN A 66 -18.62 -5.85 16.37
N PRO A 67 -17.32 -5.84 16.01
CA PRO A 67 -16.68 -4.69 15.35
C PRO A 67 -17.38 -4.18 14.09
N ALA A 68 -17.66 -5.07 13.14
CA ALA A 68 -18.18 -4.70 11.82
C ALA A 68 -19.56 -4.01 11.90
N GLU A 69 -20.46 -4.50 12.77
CA GLU A 69 -21.77 -3.89 13.01
C GLU A 69 -21.62 -2.48 13.60
N LEU A 70 -20.69 -2.33 14.54
CA LEU A 70 -20.44 -1.05 15.19
C LEU A 70 -19.89 -0.01 14.21
N LEU A 71 -18.95 -0.40 13.34
CA LEU A 71 -18.41 0.45 12.27
C LEU A 71 -19.47 0.84 11.23
N GLY A 72 -20.44 -0.03 10.95
CA GLY A 72 -21.53 0.22 10.01
C GLY A 72 -22.73 0.96 10.61
N SER A 73 -22.68 1.27 11.90
CA SER A 73 -23.84 1.81 12.62
C SER A 73 -24.13 3.28 12.28
N LYS A 74 -25.39 3.69 12.49
CA LYS A 74 -25.77 5.12 12.47
C LYS A 74 -25.00 5.95 13.51
N ARG A 75 -24.53 5.32 14.59
CA ARG A 75 -23.73 5.99 15.62
C ARG A 75 -22.35 6.37 15.07
N MET A 76 -21.72 5.51 14.26
CA MET A 76 -20.48 5.83 13.57
C MET A 76 -20.64 7.02 12.64
N GLN A 77 -21.71 7.05 11.84
CA GLN A 77 -22.00 8.18 10.94
C GLN A 77 -22.14 9.50 11.70
N LYS A 78 -22.84 9.50 12.83
CA LYS A 78 -22.99 10.69 13.70
C LYS A 78 -21.65 11.12 14.31
N LEU A 79 -20.85 10.17 14.78
CA LEU A 79 -19.52 10.45 15.30
C LEU A 79 -18.63 11.09 14.23
N VAL A 80 -18.56 10.51 13.03
CA VAL A 80 -17.81 11.06 11.89
C VAL A 80 -18.25 12.49 11.57
N ALA A 81 -19.56 12.75 11.55
CA ALA A 81 -20.10 14.09 11.31
C ALA A 81 -19.64 15.11 12.37
N ALA A 82 -19.74 14.76 13.65
CA ALA A 82 -19.27 15.62 14.74
C ALA A 82 -17.75 15.87 14.70
N LEU A 83 -16.97 14.85 14.31
CA LEU A 83 -15.52 14.98 14.16
C LEU A 83 -15.14 15.90 12.99
N LYS A 84 -15.90 15.89 11.90
CA LYS A 84 -15.68 16.79 10.74
C LYS A 84 -15.84 18.27 11.10
N GLU A 85 -16.62 18.60 12.14
CA GLU A 85 -16.77 19.99 12.61
C GLU A 85 -15.53 20.49 13.38
N GLN A 86 -14.75 19.58 13.97
CA GLN A 86 -13.64 19.90 14.87
C GLN A 86 -12.26 19.63 14.28
N THR A 87 -12.19 18.93 13.16
CA THR A 87 -10.93 18.47 12.56
C THR A 87 -10.93 18.70 11.05
N ASP A 88 -9.75 18.94 10.50
CA ASP A 88 -9.56 19.16 9.07
C ASP A 88 -9.33 17.82 8.35
N ILE A 89 -8.72 16.85 9.03
CA ILE A 89 -8.43 15.52 8.50
C ILE A 89 -8.78 14.43 9.53
N ILE A 90 -9.52 13.42 9.07
CA ILE A 90 -9.80 12.19 9.81
C ILE A 90 -9.15 11.02 9.07
N ILE A 91 -8.30 10.26 9.76
CA ILE A 91 -7.65 9.06 9.22
C ILE A 91 -8.20 7.86 9.99
N PHE A 92 -8.73 6.87 9.26
CA PHE A 92 -9.10 5.58 9.85
C PHE A 92 -8.02 4.55 9.56
N ASP A 93 -7.47 3.94 10.60
CA ASP A 93 -6.69 2.70 10.50
C ASP A 93 -7.65 1.52 10.53
N THR A 94 -7.49 0.56 9.62
CA THR A 94 -8.44 -0.55 9.43
C THR A 94 -7.68 -1.86 9.30
N PRO A 95 -8.30 -3.01 9.69
CA PRO A 95 -7.67 -4.30 9.47
C PRO A 95 -7.56 -4.61 7.96
N PRO A 96 -6.78 -5.65 7.56
CA PRO A 96 -6.65 -6.03 6.15
C PRO A 96 -8.00 -6.27 5.46
N CYS A 97 -8.19 -5.71 4.26
CA CYS A 97 -9.50 -5.67 3.61
C CYS A 97 -9.93 -6.96 2.88
N LEU A 98 -9.04 -7.90 2.58
CA LEU A 98 -9.42 -9.15 1.89
C LEU A 98 -10.07 -10.20 2.78
N PRO A 99 -9.66 -10.41 4.05
CA PRO A 99 -10.35 -11.33 4.94
C PRO A 99 -11.52 -10.71 5.70
N LEU A 100 -11.63 -9.38 5.76
CA LEU A 100 -12.49 -8.70 6.74
C LEU A 100 -13.33 -7.59 6.09
N ALA A 101 -14.58 -7.48 6.55
CA ALA A 101 -15.57 -6.54 6.03
C ALA A 101 -15.36 -5.10 6.52
N ASP A 102 -14.60 -4.91 7.60
CA ASP A 102 -14.47 -3.67 8.37
C ASP A 102 -14.08 -2.47 7.48
N ALA A 103 -13.05 -2.62 6.64
CA ALA A 103 -12.61 -1.60 5.69
C ALA A 103 -13.67 -1.29 4.62
N HIS A 104 -14.39 -2.31 4.12
CA HIS A 104 -15.45 -2.14 3.11
C HIS A 104 -16.65 -1.37 3.66
N ILE A 105 -17.01 -1.62 4.92
CA ILE A 105 -18.09 -0.94 5.62
C ILE A 105 -17.75 0.55 5.84
N LEU A 106 -16.50 0.84 6.24
CA LEU A 106 -16.03 2.21 6.40
C LEU A 106 -15.82 2.93 5.06
N ALA A 107 -15.49 2.21 3.99
CA ALA A 107 -15.19 2.81 2.69
C ALA A 107 -16.32 3.70 2.14
N ARG A 108 -17.59 3.42 2.49
CA ARG A 108 -18.75 4.25 2.10
C ARG A 108 -18.95 5.51 2.94
N GLN A 109 -18.26 5.60 4.08
CA GLN A 109 -18.42 6.66 5.07
C GLN A 109 -17.26 7.66 5.04
N VAL A 110 -16.24 7.40 4.21
CA VAL A 110 -15.04 8.23 4.05
C VAL A 110 -14.97 8.83 2.66
N ASP A 111 -14.25 9.94 2.52
CA ASP A 111 -14.12 10.66 1.25
C ASP A 111 -13.19 9.93 0.26
N GLY A 112 -12.33 9.04 0.76
CA GLY A 112 -11.52 8.16 -0.06
C GLY A 112 -10.69 7.16 0.74
N VAL A 113 -10.14 6.17 0.03
CA VAL A 113 -9.37 5.06 0.59
C VAL A 113 -7.98 5.06 -0.04
N VAL A 114 -6.95 4.92 0.79
CA VAL A 114 -5.57 4.67 0.35
C VAL A 114 -5.26 3.20 0.59
N LEU A 115 -4.98 2.45 -0.47
CA LEU A 115 -4.67 1.03 -0.37
C LEU A 115 -3.17 0.83 -0.11
N VAL A 116 -2.83 0.24 1.04
CA VAL A 116 -1.43 -0.10 1.36
C VAL A 116 -1.14 -1.54 0.91
N ILE A 117 -0.08 -1.72 0.12
CA ILE A 117 0.36 -3.02 -0.40
C ILE A 117 1.76 -3.31 0.12
N ASP A 118 1.96 -4.50 0.68
CA ASP A 118 3.28 -4.98 1.09
C ASP A 118 4.06 -5.50 -0.13
N ALA A 119 5.17 -4.83 -0.46
CA ALA A 119 6.00 -5.14 -1.61
C ALA A 119 6.67 -6.51 -1.47
N GLY A 120 6.54 -7.35 -2.50
CA GLY A 120 7.14 -8.69 -2.53
C GLY A 120 6.37 -9.75 -1.73
N SER A 121 5.50 -9.34 -0.78
CA SER A 121 4.61 -10.27 -0.06
C SER A 121 3.20 -10.33 -0.66
N THR A 122 2.67 -9.22 -1.16
CA THR A 122 1.31 -9.17 -1.72
C THR A 122 1.33 -9.52 -3.20
N ARG A 123 0.61 -10.58 -3.58
CA ARG A 123 0.41 -10.96 -5.00
C ARG A 123 -0.42 -9.90 -5.73
N ARG A 124 -0.10 -9.66 -7.01
CA ARG A 124 -0.77 -8.65 -7.85
C ARG A 124 -2.28 -8.91 -7.97
N GLU A 125 -2.68 -10.18 -8.09
CA GLU A 125 -4.09 -10.56 -8.17
C GLU A 125 -4.84 -10.24 -6.87
N ALA A 126 -4.19 -10.43 -5.71
CA ALA A 126 -4.77 -10.09 -4.42
C ALA A 126 -4.96 -8.57 -4.29
N ALA A 127 -3.97 -7.78 -4.70
CA ALA A 127 -4.09 -6.32 -4.75
C ALA A 127 -5.23 -5.85 -5.67
N GLY A 128 -5.37 -6.45 -6.85
CA GLY A 128 -6.48 -6.18 -7.78
C GLY A 128 -7.84 -6.48 -7.14
N LYS A 129 -7.99 -7.68 -6.54
CA LYS A 129 -9.21 -8.06 -5.82
C LYS A 129 -9.54 -7.13 -4.66
N ALA A 130 -8.53 -6.65 -3.93
CA ALA A 130 -8.71 -5.72 -2.82
C ALA A 130 -9.29 -4.39 -3.31
N LYS A 131 -8.69 -3.82 -4.37
CA LYS A 131 -9.19 -2.60 -5.02
C LYS A 131 -10.63 -2.78 -5.50
N GLU A 132 -10.90 -3.84 -6.26
CA GLU A 132 -12.24 -4.11 -6.79
C GLU A 132 -13.29 -4.29 -5.68
N ALA A 133 -12.92 -4.94 -4.58
CA ALA A 133 -13.85 -5.15 -3.47
C ALA A 133 -14.18 -3.84 -2.76
N LEU A 134 -13.18 -2.96 -2.53
CA LEU A 134 -13.39 -1.63 -1.94
C LEU A 134 -14.24 -0.74 -2.85
N GLU A 135 -14.00 -0.77 -4.15
CA GLU A 135 -14.81 -0.02 -5.14
C GLU A 135 -16.25 -0.56 -5.22
N ARG A 136 -16.43 -1.89 -5.23
CA ARG A 136 -17.76 -2.52 -5.17
C ARG A 136 -18.52 -2.21 -3.89
N ALA A 137 -17.81 -2.04 -2.77
CA ALA A 137 -18.42 -1.60 -1.52
C ALA A 137 -18.91 -0.14 -1.60
N GLY A 138 -18.46 0.64 -2.58
CA GLY A 138 -18.79 2.06 -2.75
C GLY A 138 -17.69 3.01 -2.28
N GLY A 139 -16.49 2.49 -2.00
CA GLY A 139 -15.32 3.29 -1.68
C GLY A 139 -14.65 3.90 -2.90
N ARG A 140 -14.09 5.10 -2.73
CA ARG A 140 -13.24 5.74 -3.75
C ARG A 140 -11.76 5.48 -3.43
N VAL A 141 -11.12 4.57 -4.16
CA VAL A 141 -9.67 4.34 -4.00
C VAL A 141 -8.90 5.51 -4.61
N LEU A 142 -8.28 6.33 -3.76
CA LEU A 142 -7.53 7.53 -4.17
C LEU A 142 -6.17 7.18 -4.79
N GLY A 143 -5.58 6.07 -4.34
CA GLY A 143 -4.26 5.63 -4.77
C GLY A 143 -3.76 4.46 -3.95
N VAL A 144 -2.52 4.06 -4.25
CA VAL A 144 -1.84 2.92 -3.64
C VAL A 144 -0.53 3.37 -3.01
N VAL A 145 -0.25 2.89 -1.81
CA VAL A 145 1.06 3.00 -1.17
C VAL A 145 1.73 1.64 -1.20
N LEU A 146 2.83 1.52 -1.93
CA LEU A 146 3.67 0.34 -1.91
C LEU A 146 4.66 0.46 -0.73
N ASN A 147 4.46 -0.35 0.30
CA ASN A 147 5.27 -0.33 1.52
C ASN A 147 6.32 -1.46 1.50
N ARG A 148 7.37 -1.34 2.33
CA ARG A 148 8.47 -2.33 2.47
C ARG A 148 9.18 -2.69 1.16
N VAL A 149 9.24 -1.73 0.23
CA VAL A 149 9.98 -1.91 -1.03
C VAL A 149 11.45 -2.17 -0.70
N ASN A 150 12.00 -3.28 -1.19
CA ASN A 150 13.42 -3.54 -1.12
C ASN A 150 14.12 -2.81 -2.29
N PRO A 151 14.94 -1.76 -2.02
CA PRO A 151 15.61 -1.00 -3.07
C PRO A 151 16.65 -1.81 -3.84
N ARG A 152 17.11 -2.94 -3.29
CA ARG A 152 18.14 -3.81 -3.87
C ARG A 152 17.57 -4.92 -4.75
N GLY A 153 16.25 -5.00 -4.92
CA GLY A 153 15.63 -5.94 -5.87
C GLY A 153 15.89 -5.50 -7.33
N ASN A 154 16.13 -6.47 -8.23
CA ASN A 154 16.50 -6.23 -9.63
C ASN A 154 15.60 -5.22 -10.38
N GLY A 155 14.32 -5.10 -10.03
CA GLY A 155 13.38 -4.16 -10.67
C GLY A 155 13.51 -2.70 -10.21
N TYR A 156 13.93 -2.44 -8.98
CA TYR A 156 13.99 -1.07 -8.44
C TYR A 156 15.24 -0.33 -8.90
N TYR A 157 16.36 -1.05 -9.07
CA TYR A 157 17.58 -0.51 -9.67
C TYR A 157 17.35 -0.02 -11.10
N TYR A 158 16.55 -0.75 -11.89
CA TYR A 158 16.20 -0.36 -13.26
C TYR A 158 15.34 0.91 -13.30
N TYR A 159 14.35 1.02 -12.40
CA TYR A 159 13.47 2.20 -12.30
C TYR A 159 14.23 3.44 -11.80
N HIS A 160 15.12 3.27 -10.83
CA HIS A 160 16.00 4.33 -10.33
C HIS A 160 17.00 4.79 -11.40
N TYR A 161 17.50 3.89 -12.24
CA TYR A 161 18.37 4.28 -13.35
C TYR A 161 17.61 5.15 -14.37
N TYR A 162 16.40 4.76 -14.78
CA TYR A 162 15.62 5.51 -15.77
C TYR A 162 15.16 6.89 -15.28
N TYR A 163 14.74 7.01 -14.02
CA TYR A 163 14.31 8.30 -13.46
C TYR A 163 15.45 9.30 -13.29
N TYR A 164 16.67 8.85 -12.97
CA TYR A 164 17.84 9.72 -12.86
C TYR A 164 18.61 9.91 -14.18
N SER A 165 18.30 9.12 -15.22
CA SER A 165 18.91 9.28 -16.56
C SER A 165 18.27 10.38 -17.39
N GLN A 166 17.00 10.74 -17.13
CA GLN A 166 16.30 11.78 -17.90
C GLN A 166 16.75 13.21 -17.55
N ASP A 167 17.35 13.43 -16.38
CA ASP A 167 17.88 14.74 -15.97
C ASP A 167 19.37 14.95 -16.34
N GLY A 168 20.00 13.98 -17.01
CA GLY A 168 21.45 13.96 -17.25
C GLY A 168 21.94 14.29 -18.67
N GLU A 169 21.05 14.48 -19.65
CA GLU A 169 21.46 14.56 -21.06
C GLU A 169 21.55 16.01 -21.57
N ARG A 170 22.55 16.75 -21.06
CA ARG A 170 23.17 17.83 -21.84
C ARG A 170 24.59 18.11 -21.37
N LYS A 171 25.54 17.27 -21.79
CA LYS A 171 26.93 17.69 -22.01
C LYS A 171 27.62 16.80 -23.04
N LYS A 172 27.66 17.30 -24.27
CA LYS A 172 28.63 16.90 -25.30
C LYS A 172 30.03 16.90 -24.68
N LYS A 173 30.75 15.79 -24.75
CA LYS A 173 32.21 15.80 -24.74
C LYS A 173 32.76 14.96 -25.89
N SER A 174 33.46 15.67 -26.75
CA SER A 174 34.30 15.24 -27.85
C SER A 174 35.54 14.49 -27.39
N SER A 175 36.01 13.58 -28.27
CA SER A 175 37.38 13.04 -28.40
C SER A 175 37.91 12.18 -27.22
N THR A 176 38.66 11.08 -27.39
CA THR A 176 39.68 10.80 -28.41
C THR A 176 40.03 9.30 -28.41
N HIS A 177 40.43 8.79 -29.57
CA HIS A 177 41.04 7.48 -29.85
C HIS A 177 41.99 6.93 -28.76
N LYS A 178 41.82 5.66 -28.37
CA LYS A 178 42.93 4.69 -28.20
C LYS A 178 42.50 3.30 -28.68
N ARG A 179 43.23 2.79 -29.67
CA ARG A 179 43.06 1.48 -30.31
C ARG A 179 43.43 0.35 -29.34
N SER A 180 42.66 -0.73 -29.33
CA SER A 180 42.93 -1.95 -28.55
C SER A 180 44.00 -2.83 -29.21
N PRO A 181 44.91 -3.46 -28.45
CA PRO A 181 45.96 -4.34 -29.01
C PRO A 181 45.54 -5.82 -29.07
N LEU A 182 44.26 -6.13 -29.33
CA LEU A 182 43.75 -7.52 -29.32
C LEU A 182 43.40 -8.09 -30.72
N ALA A 183 43.68 -7.36 -31.80
CA ALA A 183 43.38 -7.78 -33.16
C ALA A 183 44.53 -8.54 -33.87
N ARG A 184 45.52 -9.12 -33.15
CA ARG A 184 46.72 -9.72 -33.77
C ARG A 184 47.00 -11.19 -33.48
N LEU A 185 46.15 -11.95 -32.78
CA LEU A 185 46.53 -13.32 -32.40
C LEU A 185 45.67 -14.48 -32.91
N LEU A 186 44.59 -14.31 -33.67
CA LEU A 186 43.88 -15.48 -34.22
C LEU A 186 43.31 -15.20 -35.62
N GLY A 187 44.21 -15.18 -36.60
CA GLY A 187 43.88 -15.25 -38.01
C GLY A 187 44.63 -16.40 -38.67
N ARG A 188 43.85 -17.34 -39.24
CA ARG A 188 44.19 -18.43 -40.19
C ARG A 188 44.53 -19.79 -39.56
N SER A 189 43.63 -20.78 -39.74
CA SER A 189 43.68 -21.67 -40.92
C SER A 189 42.52 -22.70 -40.95
N LYS A 190 41.74 -22.64 -42.05
CA LYS A 190 41.11 -23.71 -42.87
C LYS A 190 40.46 -24.94 -42.19
N SER A 191 39.15 -25.10 -42.35
CA SER A 191 38.46 -25.99 -43.34
C SER A 191 38.47 -27.48 -42.98
N ASN A 192 37.31 -28.01 -42.58
CA ASN A 192 36.65 -29.17 -43.21
C ASN A 192 35.35 -29.53 -42.45
N ASN A 193 34.22 -29.55 -43.16
CA ASN A 193 32.97 -30.23 -42.77
C ASN A 193 32.71 -31.32 -43.82
N PRO A 194 32.14 -32.48 -43.45
CA PRO A 194 30.71 -32.73 -43.78
C PRO A 194 30.02 -33.71 -42.77
N PRO A 195 28.79 -34.19 -43.01
CA PRO A 195 27.50 -33.55 -43.37
C PRO A 195 26.43 -33.77 -42.25
N PRO A 196 25.20 -33.21 -42.36
CA PRO A 196 24.19 -33.31 -41.29
C PRO A 196 23.43 -34.64 -41.29
N LEU A 197 23.04 -35.11 -40.10
CA LEU A 197 22.10 -36.22 -39.92
C LEU A 197 20.67 -35.67 -39.85
N SER A 198 19.82 -36.13 -40.77
CA SER A 198 18.37 -35.88 -40.82
C SER A 198 17.62 -36.59 -39.69
N PRO A 199 16.44 -36.10 -39.26
CA PRO A 199 15.64 -36.71 -38.19
C PRO A 199 14.81 -37.90 -38.70
N PRO A 200 14.38 -38.83 -37.82
CA PRO A 200 13.44 -39.88 -38.20
C PRO A 200 12.01 -39.32 -38.36
N GLU A 201 11.32 -39.88 -39.34
CA GLU A 201 9.99 -39.53 -39.85
C GLU A 201 8.82 -39.85 -38.91
N ASP A 202 7.73 -39.11 -39.11
CA ASP A 202 6.38 -39.40 -38.62
C ASP A 202 5.88 -40.79 -39.10
N GLY A 203 5.39 -41.59 -38.17
CA GLY A 203 4.58 -42.77 -38.44
C GLY A 203 3.13 -42.52 -38.01
N SER A 204 2.28 -42.17 -38.96
CA SER A 204 0.83 -42.23 -38.84
C SER A 204 0.35 -43.69 -38.88
N THR A 205 -0.38 -44.15 -37.86
CA THR A 205 -1.36 -45.24 -38.03
C THR A 205 -2.59 -45.00 -37.16
N THR A 206 -3.69 -44.73 -37.86
CA THR A 206 -5.10 -44.90 -37.49
C THR A 206 -5.44 -46.26 -36.88
N ALA A 207 -6.38 -46.32 -35.93
CA ALA A 207 -7.65 -47.05 -36.05
C ALA A 207 -8.34 -47.31 -34.69
N ALA A 208 -9.65 -47.08 -34.71
CA ALA A 208 -10.73 -47.58 -33.84
C ALA A 208 -10.82 -47.08 -32.39
#